data_AF-A0A4D6K4M8-F1
#
_entry.id   AF-A0A4D6K4M8-F1
#
_cell.length_a   1.000
_cell.length_b   1.000
_cell.length_c   1.000
_cell.angle_alpha   90.00
_cell.angle_beta   90.00
_cell.angle_gamma   90.00
#
_symmetry.space_group_name_H-M   'P 1'
#
loop_
_entity.id
_entity.type
_entity.pdbx_description
1 polymer ?
#
loop_
_entity_poly.entity_id
_entity_poly.type
_entity_poly.pdbx_seq_one_letter_code
_entity_poly.pdbx_strand_id
1 'polypeptide(L)'
;LDKASEVQEDVVGLMSQDPLRIDTEGYKNVATTDKDAFRMNQRETEAHQARLQHLCRICGGSFKADPYKRSHPVHGPVDNVMQAVLRKKEKRATSWPELLAKVFKIDVRGDIDTIHPTNFCHNCWNFIQKKFSNVPCEVYFPRKGPVEWHPHSSSCEVCDTL
;
A
#
# COMPACT_ATOMS: atom_id res chain seq x y z
N LEU A 1 87.86 -8.51 -29.90
CA LEU A 1 87.91 -7.22 -29.19
C LEU A 1 87.63 -6.22 -30.28
N ASP A 2 86.36 -6.02 -30.61
CA ASP A 2 86.00 -5.39 -31.88
C ASP A 2 84.91 -4.35 -31.68
N LYS A 3 85.17 -3.24 -32.33
CA LYS A 3 84.64 -1.90 -32.13
C LYS A 3 83.80 -1.54 -33.36
N ALA A 4 82.65 -0.91 -33.10
CA ALA A 4 81.90 0.02 -33.94
C ALA A 4 81.44 -0.38 -35.36
N SER A 5 80.13 -0.27 -35.58
CA SER A 5 79.56 0.37 -36.77
C SER A 5 78.29 1.10 -36.38
N GLU A 6 78.30 2.44 -36.52
CA GLU A 6 77.08 3.25 -36.68
C GLU A 6 76.45 2.95 -38.05
N VAL A 7 75.14 3.14 -38.19
CA VAL A 7 74.48 3.86 -39.29
C VAL A 7 72.95 3.94 -39.05
N GLN A 8 72.48 5.20 -39.13
CA GLN A 8 71.18 5.76 -39.52
C GLN A 8 69.91 5.72 -38.65
N GLU A 9 69.49 6.96 -38.35
CA GLU A 9 68.14 7.48 -38.13
C GLU A 9 67.15 7.13 -39.25
N ASP A 10 65.88 6.83 -38.92
CA ASP A 10 64.77 7.79 -39.06
C ASP A 10 63.40 7.18 -38.63
N VAL A 11 62.49 8.08 -38.22
CA VAL A 11 61.01 7.99 -38.17
C VAL A 11 60.30 7.41 -36.93
N VAL A 12 59.96 8.33 -36.02
CA VAL A 12 58.62 8.67 -35.47
C VAL A 12 57.64 7.52 -35.12
N GLY A 13 57.19 7.50 -33.84
CA GLY A 13 55.78 7.17 -33.54
C GLY A 13 55.44 6.46 -32.21
N LEU A 14 55.17 7.26 -31.17
CA LEU A 14 54.12 7.11 -30.14
C LEU A 14 54.19 6.00 -29.05
N MET A 15 54.58 6.48 -27.86
CA MET A 15 54.02 6.28 -26.51
C MET A 15 52.76 5.39 -26.31
N SER A 16 52.92 4.38 -25.45
CA SER A 16 52.14 4.03 -24.24
C SER A 16 50.61 4.19 -24.14
N GLN A 17 49.98 3.07 -23.77
CA GLN A 17 48.80 2.88 -22.89
C GLN A 17 47.48 3.55 -23.26
N ASP A 18 46.47 2.73 -23.59
CA ASP A 18 45.06 3.07 -23.37
C ASP A 18 44.52 2.23 -22.18
N PRO A 19 44.35 2.84 -21.00
CA PRO A 19 43.44 2.34 -19.98
C PRO A 19 42.01 2.41 -20.52
N LEU A 20 41.29 1.30 -20.38
CA LEU A 20 39.85 1.17 -20.66
C LEU A 20 39.08 2.44 -20.27
N ARG A 21 38.53 3.14 -21.26
CA ARG A 21 37.56 4.20 -21.01
C ARG A 21 36.24 3.55 -20.61
N ILE A 22 36.07 3.32 -19.31
CA ILE A 22 34.75 3.13 -18.74
C ILE A 22 34.09 4.50 -18.73
N ASP A 23 33.19 4.73 -19.68
CA ASP A 23 32.35 5.93 -19.78
C ASP A 23 31.54 6.09 -18.49
N THR A 24 32.12 6.85 -17.58
CA THR A 24 31.57 7.16 -16.26
C THR A 24 30.30 8.03 -16.37
N GLU A 25 30.05 8.64 -17.53
CA GLU A 25 28.81 9.37 -17.83
C GLU A 25 27.66 8.43 -18.19
N GLY A 26 27.88 7.38 -19.00
CA GLY A 26 26.83 6.44 -19.40
C GLY A 26 26.22 5.67 -18.22
N TYR A 27 27.06 5.24 -17.27
CA TYR A 27 26.61 4.55 -16.06
C TYR A 27 25.84 5.49 -15.10
N LYS A 28 26.25 6.76 -15.00
CA LYS A 28 25.56 7.76 -14.18
C LYS A 28 24.15 8.04 -14.72
N ASN A 29 24.00 8.17 -16.04
CA ASN A 29 22.71 8.47 -16.67
C ASN A 29 21.68 7.33 -16.46
N VAL A 30 22.11 6.08 -16.64
CA VAL A 30 21.27 4.89 -16.39
C VAL A 30 20.92 4.78 -14.90
N ALA A 31 21.89 5.01 -14.01
CA ALA A 31 21.66 5.00 -12.57
C ALA A 31 20.74 6.14 -12.10
N THR A 32 20.77 7.31 -12.74
CA THR A 32 19.85 8.42 -12.43
C THR A 32 18.42 8.12 -12.86
N THR A 33 18.21 7.56 -14.06
CA THR A 33 16.85 7.23 -14.54
C THR A 33 16.21 6.12 -13.73
N ASP A 34 16.96 5.07 -13.38
CA ASP A 34 16.48 3.99 -12.52
C ASP A 34 16.12 4.48 -11.10
N LYS A 35 16.98 5.34 -10.54
CA LYS A 35 16.72 5.97 -9.24
C LYS A 35 15.50 6.88 -9.24
N ASP A 36 15.28 7.62 -10.33
CA ASP A 36 14.13 8.50 -10.45
C ASP A 36 12.84 7.70 -10.68
N ALA A 37 12.88 6.61 -11.46
CA ALA A 37 11.77 5.66 -11.60
C ALA A 37 11.40 5.02 -10.25
N PHE A 38 12.38 4.57 -9.48
CA PHE A 38 12.17 4.03 -8.12
C PHE A 38 11.51 5.07 -7.19
N ARG A 39 11.99 6.31 -7.22
CA ARG A 39 11.42 7.41 -6.42
C ARG A 39 9.99 7.77 -6.81
N MET A 40 9.66 7.71 -8.11
CA MET A 40 8.29 7.93 -8.56
C MET A 40 7.36 6.81 -8.10
N ASN A 41 7.76 5.55 -8.28
CA ASN A 41 6.98 4.39 -7.82
C ASN A 41 6.77 4.40 -6.29
N GLN A 42 7.78 4.85 -5.53
CA GLN A 42 7.65 5.04 -4.08
C GLN A 42 6.58 6.11 -3.75
N ARG A 43 6.62 7.27 -4.41
CA ARG A 43 5.64 8.35 -4.23
C ARG A 43 4.23 7.89 -4.58
N GLU A 44 4.06 7.13 -5.66
CA GLU A 44 2.77 6.58 -6.09
C GLU A 44 2.22 5.59 -5.07
N THR A 45 3.07 4.74 -4.52
CA THR A 45 2.72 3.79 -3.46
C THR A 45 2.31 4.52 -2.17
N GLU A 46 3.05 5.56 -1.77
CA GLU A 46 2.70 6.40 -0.62
C GLU A 46 1.37 7.13 -0.83
N ALA A 47 1.13 7.67 -2.03
CA ALA A 47 -0.13 8.31 -2.37
C ALA A 47 -1.30 7.30 -2.37
N HIS A 48 -1.08 6.09 -2.87
CA HIS A 48 -2.05 5.00 -2.80
C HIS A 48 -2.38 4.66 -1.33
N GLN A 49 -1.36 4.45 -0.50
CA GLN A 49 -1.54 4.17 0.93
C GLN A 49 -2.28 5.30 1.65
N ALA A 50 -1.96 6.56 1.35
CA ALA A 50 -2.69 7.71 1.91
C ALA A 50 -4.16 7.72 1.49
N ARG A 51 -4.47 7.33 0.25
CA ARG A 51 -5.86 7.19 -0.22
C ARG A 51 -6.61 6.07 0.51
N LEU A 52 -5.98 4.94 0.78
CA LEU A 52 -6.58 3.83 1.56
C LEU A 52 -7.05 4.28 2.94
N GLN A 53 -6.34 5.20 3.60
CA GLN A 53 -6.74 5.73 4.92
C GLN A 53 -8.09 6.46 4.92
N HIS A 54 -8.58 6.83 3.73
CA HIS A 54 -9.86 7.52 3.56
C HIS A 54 -10.99 6.61 3.12
N LEU A 55 -10.76 5.30 3.02
CA LEU A 55 -11.74 4.34 2.53
C LEU A 55 -12.19 3.39 3.65
N CYS A 56 -13.44 2.95 3.56
CA CYS A 56 -13.97 1.94 4.45
C CYS A 56 -13.50 0.55 4.01
N ARG A 57 -12.81 -0.19 4.88
CA ARG A 57 -12.38 -1.58 4.65
C ARG A 57 -13.52 -2.54 4.23
N ILE A 58 -14.73 -2.29 4.73
CA ILE A 58 -15.89 -3.18 4.58
C ILE A 58 -16.67 -2.88 3.31
N CYS A 59 -16.96 -1.61 3.03
CA CYS A 59 -17.85 -1.22 1.93
C CYS A 59 -17.19 -0.38 0.83
N GLY A 60 -15.90 -0.04 0.95
CA GLY A 60 -15.18 0.81 -0.02
C GLY A 60 -15.58 2.28 -0.01
N GLY A 61 -16.60 2.67 0.77
CA GLY A 61 -17.07 4.05 0.83
C GLY A 61 -16.05 5.02 1.42
N SER A 62 -15.95 6.21 0.84
CA SER A 62 -15.04 7.28 1.29
C SER A 62 -15.53 7.99 2.56
N PHE A 63 -14.58 8.32 3.45
CA PHE A 63 -14.80 9.16 4.62
C PHE A 63 -14.83 10.65 4.28
N LYS A 64 -14.18 11.08 3.17
CA LYS A 64 -13.95 12.49 2.81
C LYS A 64 -15.22 13.33 2.66
N ALA A 65 -16.37 12.70 2.42
CA ALA A 65 -17.63 13.40 2.21
C ALA A 65 -18.27 13.95 3.50
N ASP A 66 -17.72 13.71 4.69
CA ASP A 66 -18.30 14.19 5.94
C ASP A 66 -17.24 14.27 7.07
N PRO A 67 -16.89 15.47 7.55
CA PRO A 67 -15.94 15.68 8.66
C PRO A 67 -16.36 15.04 9.98
N TYR A 68 -17.64 14.67 10.12
CA TYR A 68 -18.20 14.03 11.31
C TYR A 68 -18.34 12.51 11.16
N LYS A 69 -17.96 11.93 10.00
CA LYS A 69 -17.92 10.47 9.83
C LYS A 69 -16.84 9.87 10.71
N ARG A 70 -17.29 9.44 11.89
CA ARG A 70 -16.55 8.52 12.76
C ARG A 70 -16.08 7.31 11.94
N SER A 71 -14.79 7.07 11.94
CA SER A 71 -14.19 5.80 11.55
C SER A 71 -13.92 4.95 12.79
N HIS A 72 -13.80 3.65 12.57
CA HIS A 72 -13.49 2.66 13.61
C HIS A 72 -12.33 1.79 13.12
N PRO A 73 -11.38 1.41 13.98
CA PRO A 73 -10.25 0.59 13.58
C PRO A 73 -10.71 -0.82 13.23
N VAL A 74 -10.11 -1.43 12.21
CA VAL A 74 -10.42 -2.83 11.83
C VAL A 74 -9.80 -3.85 12.80
N HIS A 75 -8.75 -3.42 13.52
CA HIS A 75 -8.04 -4.21 14.52
C HIS A 75 -8.27 -3.71 15.95
N GLY A 76 -7.92 -4.56 16.92
CA GLY A 76 -7.98 -4.23 18.34
C GLY A 76 -9.29 -4.63 19.03
N PRO A 77 -9.46 -4.26 20.31
CA PRO A 77 -10.67 -4.54 21.06
C PRO A 77 -11.87 -3.75 20.49
N VAL A 78 -13.06 -4.31 20.66
CA VAL A 78 -14.29 -3.57 20.36
C VAL A 78 -14.44 -2.36 21.29
N ASP A 79 -15.06 -1.29 20.81
CA ASP A 79 -15.33 -0.12 21.66
C ASP A 79 -16.31 -0.46 22.80
N ASN A 80 -16.37 0.42 23.80
CA ASN A 80 -17.20 0.23 24.99
C ASN A 80 -18.69 0.08 24.67
N VAL A 81 -19.18 0.74 23.60
CA VAL A 81 -20.59 0.70 23.21
C VAL A 81 -20.92 -0.68 22.64
N MET A 82 -20.10 -1.17 21.71
CA MET A 82 -20.23 -2.52 21.17
C MET A 82 -20.03 -3.59 22.24
N GLN A 83 -19.05 -3.41 23.12
CA GLN A 83 -18.81 -4.33 24.23
C GLN A 83 -20.05 -4.43 25.14
N ALA A 84 -20.71 -3.31 25.44
CA ALA A 84 -21.94 -3.30 26.23
C ALA A 84 -23.09 -4.05 25.53
N VAL A 85 -23.25 -3.86 24.21
CA VAL A 85 -24.25 -4.60 23.42
C VAL A 85 -23.97 -6.10 23.44
N LEU A 86 -22.72 -6.52 23.28
CA LEU A 86 -22.33 -7.92 23.29
C LEU A 86 -22.55 -8.57 24.67
N ARG A 87 -22.20 -7.89 25.76
CA ARG A 87 -22.46 -8.36 27.13
C ARG A 87 -23.96 -8.55 27.39
N LYS A 88 -24.80 -7.58 27.00
CA LYS A 88 -26.27 -7.68 27.12
C LYS A 88 -26.85 -8.87 26.34
N LYS A 89 -26.12 -9.38 25.36
CA LYS A 89 -26.52 -10.48 24.47
C LYS A 89 -25.77 -11.78 24.76
N GLU A 90 -25.02 -11.82 25.86
CA GLU A 90 -24.18 -12.95 26.27
C GLU A 90 -23.26 -13.44 25.14
N LYS A 91 -22.77 -12.51 24.30
CA LYS A 91 -21.84 -12.82 23.22
C LYS A 91 -20.41 -12.71 23.73
N ARG A 92 -19.57 -13.68 23.33
CA ARG A 92 -18.18 -13.82 23.77
C ARG A 92 -17.17 -13.00 22.97
N ALA A 93 -17.59 -12.36 21.88
CA ALA A 93 -16.66 -11.65 21.02
C ALA A 93 -16.08 -10.42 21.71
N THR A 94 -14.77 -10.20 21.57
CA THR A 94 -14.06 -9.10 22.26
C THR A 94 -13.27 -8.20 21.32
N SER A 95 -13.09 -8.60 20.06
CA SER A 95 -12.23 -7.91 19.11
C SER A 95 -12.94 -7.58 17.79
N TRP A 96 -12.49 -6.51 17.13
CA TRP A 96 -12.99 -6.14 15.81
C TRP A 96 -12.78 -7.24 14.76
N PRO A 97 -11.60 -7.88 14.63
CA PRO A 97 -11.40 -8.97 13.67
C PRO A 97 -12.41 -10.10 13.84
N GLU A 98 -12.76 -10.47 15.08
CA GLU A 98 -13.75 -11.51 15.36
C GLU A 98 -15.17 -11.11 14.90
N LEU A 99 -15.58 -9.86 15.16
CA LEU A 99 -16.89 -9.37 14.72
C LEU A 99 -16.97 -9.25 13.20
N LEU A 100 -15.91 -8.76 12.55
CA LEU A 100 -15.86 -8.60 11.10
C LEU A 100 -15.91 -9.95 10.38
N ALA A 101 -15.14 -10.94 10.85
CA ALA A 101 -15.19 -12.30 10.34
C ALA A 101 -16.57 -12.94 10.55
N LYS A 102 -17.21 -12.70 11.71
CA LYS A 102 -18.52 -13.29 12.02
C LYS A 102 -19.65 -12.68 11.20
N VAL A 103 -19.70 -11.35 11.10
CA VAL A 103 -20.82 -10.59 10.52
C VAL A 103 -20.69 -10.43 9.01
N PHE A 104 -19.49 -10.09 8.52
CA PHE A 104 -19.26 -9.79 7.11
C PHE A 104 -18.49 -10.90 6.37
N LYS A 105 -18.00 -11.92 7.07
CA LYS A 105 -17.11 -12.95 6.50
C LYS A 105 -15.82 -12.36 5.93
N ILE A 106 -15.35 -11.26 6.52
CA ILE A 106 -14.09 -10.60 6.16
C ILE A 106 -13.04 -10.98 7.20
N ASP A 107 -11.97 -11.63 6.77
CA ASP A 107 -10.78 -11.78 7.59
C ASP A 107 -9.85 -10.58 7.36
N VAL A 108 -9.60 -9.84 8.43
CA VAL A 108 -8.69 -8.68 8.42
C VAL A 108 -7.32 -9.02 8.99
N ARG A 109 -7.10 -10.22 9.52
CA ARG A 109 -5.84 -10.58 10.19
C ARG A 109 -4.64 -10.61 9.24
N GLY A 110 -4.89 -10.84 7.96
CA GLY A 110 -3.90 -10.77 6.89
C GLY A 110 -3.87 -9.44 6.15
N ASP A 111 -4.59 -8.42 6.64
CA ASP A 111 -4.57 -7.10 6.01
C ASP A 111 -3.14 -6.53 6.06
N ILE A 112 -2.76 -5.92 4.95
CA ILE A 112 -1.48 -5.23 4.75
C ILE A 112 -1.81 -3.77 4.47
N ASP A 113 -1.22 -2.85 5.24
CA ASP A 113 -1.57 -1.41 5.21
C ASP A 113 -1.36 -0.72 3.85
N THR A 114 -0.49 -1.27 2.99
CA THR A 114 -0.26 -0.77 1.62
C THR A 114 -1.26 -1.29 0.60
N ILE A 115 -2.19 -2.16 1.02
CA ILE A 115 -3.21 -2.80 0.17
C ILE A 115 -4.61 -2.53 0.74
N HIS A 116 -4.77 -2.62 2.06
CA HIS A 116 -6.07 -2.62 2.74
C HIS A 116 -6.28 -1.35 3.57
N PRO A 117 -7.51 -0.80 3.62
CA PRO A 117 -7.83 0.24 4.58
C PRO A 117 -7.79 -0.27 6.03
N THR A 118 -7.24 0.56 6.92
CA THR A 118 -7.08 0.24 8.35
C THR A 118 -8.32 0.56 9.19
N ASN A 119 -9.33 1.18 8.59
CA ASN A 119 -10.51 1.69 9.25
C ASN A 119 -11.79 1.35 8.47
N PHE A 120 -12.93 1.34 9.17
CA PHE A 120 -14.25 1.19 8.58
C PHE A 120 -15.22 2.28 9.05
N CYS A 121 -16.26 2.54 8.24
CA CYS A 121 -17.17 3.66 8.48
C CYS A 121 -18.21 3.37 9.58
N HIS A 122 -18.73 4.45 10.18
CA HIS A 122 -19.80 4.35 11.18
C HIS A 122 -21.08 3.66 10.67
N ASN A 123 -21.39 3.69 9.37
CA ASN A 123 -22.55 2.95 8.85
C ASN A 123 -22.36 1.43 8.97
N CYS A 124 -21.16 0.93 8.66
CA CYS A 124 -20.83 -0.48 8.87
C CYS A 124 -20.80 -0.83 10.36
N TRP A 125 -20.30 0.08 11.20
CA TRP A 125 -20.38 -0.05 12.66
C TRP A 125 -21.84 -0.19 13.16
N ASN A 126 -22.72 0.72 12.73
CA ASN A 126 -24.15 0.70 13.07
C ASN A 126 -24.81 -0.61 12.61
N PHE A 127 -24.40 -1.15 11.47
CA PHE A 127 -24.88 -2.44 11.01
C PHE A 127 -24.46 -3.59 11.95
N ILE A 128 -23.19 -3.63 12.37
CA ILE A 128 -22.72 -4.61 13.36
C ILE A 128 -23.55 -4.45 14.64
N GLN A 129 -23.70 -3.23 15.14
CA GLN A 129 -24.47 -2.95 16.35
C GLN A 129 -25.91 -3.47 16.24
N LYS A 130 -26.60 -3.15 15.13
CA LYS A 130 -27.97 -3.60 14.84
C LYS A 130 -28.10 -5.11 14.66
N LYS A 131 -27.04 -5.81 14.23
CA LYS A 131 -27.04 -7.28 14.18
C LYS A 131 -27.06 -7.92 15.57
N PHE A 132 -26.58 -7.21 16.59
CA PHE A 132 -26.54 -7.70 17.97
C PHE A 132 -27.61 -7.06 18.87
N SER A 133 -28.11 -5.86 18.57
CA SER A 133 -29.34 -5.36 19.19
C SER A 133 -30.54 -6.02 18.50
N ASN A 134 -31.60 -6.42 19.21
CA ASN A 134 -32.76 -7.14 18.63
C ASN A 134 -33.63 -6.27 17.70
N VAL A 135 -33.05 -5.29 17.01
CA VAL A 135 -33.74 -4.41 16.08
C VAL A 135 -33.79 -5.11 14.72
N PRO A 136 -34.97 -5.25 14.08
CA PRO A 136 -35.07 -5.74 12.72
C PRO A 136 -34.13 -4.94 11.82
N CYS A 137 -33.12 -5.62 11.27
CA CYS A 137 -32.12 -5.00 10.41
C CYS A 137 -32.45 -5.35 8.97
N GLU A 138 -33.25 -4.50 8.32
CA GLU A 138 -33.45 -4.58 6.88
C GLU A 138 -32.16 -4.14 6.17
N VAL A 139 -31.45 -5.16 5.67
CA VAL A 139 -30.69 -5.16 4.41
C VAL A 139 -29.81 -3.93 4.15
N TYR A 140 -28.79 -3.70 4.99
CA TYR A 140 -27.70 -2.76 4.65
C TYR A 140 -26.46 -3.46 4.07
N PHE A 141 -26.45 -4.80 3.96
CA PHE A 141 -25.31 -5.44 3.32
C PHE A 141 -25.29 -5.02 1.84
N PRO A 142 -24.18 -4.48 1.31
CA PRO A 142 -24.06 -4.23 -0.12
C PRO A 142 -24.44 -5.50 -0.86
N ARG A 143 -25.30 -5.47 -1.88
CA ARG A 143 -25.68 -6.70 -2.61
C ARG A 143 -24.47 -7.44 -3.22
N LYS A 144 -23.34 -6.76 -3.32
CA LYS A 144 -22.04 -7.28 -3.76
C LYS A 144 -21.26 -7.71 -2.51
N GLY A 145 -20.55 -8.83 -2.57
CA GLY A 145 -19.77 -9.39 -1.45
C GLY A 145 -18.69 -8.44 -0.88
N PRO A 146 -17.78 -8.95 -0.04
CA PRO A 146 -16.65 -8.17 0.45
C PRO A 146 -15.93 -7.41 -0.67
N VAL A 147 -15.50 -6.18 -0.40
CA VAL A 147 -14.67 -5.42 -1.34
C VAL A 147 -13.31 -6.09 -1.45
N GLU A 148 -12.89 -6.36 -2.69
CA GLU A 148 -11.55 -6.86 -3.00
C GLU A 148 -10.56 -5.70 -3.06
N TRP A 149 -9.43 -5.86 -2.39
CA TRP A 149 -8.37 -4.86 -2.31
C TRP A 149 -7.11 -5.42 -2.96
N HIS A 150 -6.45 -4.59 -3.76
CA HIS A 150 -5.28 -4.99 -4.55
C HIS A 150 -4.13 -4.01 -4.30
N PRO A 151 -2.87 -4.47 -4.38
CA PRO A 151 -1.73 -3.58 -4.39
C PRO A 151 -1.83 -2.51 -5.47
N HIS A 152 -1.10 -1.42 -5.29
CA HIS A 152 -0.99 -0.42 -6.33
C HIS A 152 -0.43 -1.01 -7.63
N SER A 153 -0.99 -0.56 -8.75
CA SER A 153 -0.63 -0.94 -10.11
C SER A 153 -1.05 0.18 -11.08
N SER A 154 -0.68 0.07 -12.35
CA SER A 154 -1.01 1.07 -13.37
C SER A 154 -2.51 1.23 -13.66
N SER A 155 -3.35 0.27 -13.28
CA SER A 155 -4.82 0.29 -13.44
C SER A 155 -5.53 0.30 -12.09
N CYS A 156 -4.99 1.04 -11.12
CA CYS A 156 -5.44 0.99 -9.74
C CYS A 156 -6.68 1.87 -9.53
N GLU A 157 -7.85 1.24 -9.32
CA GLU A 157 -9.12 1.93 -9.11
C GLU A 157 -9.10 2.94 -7.94
N VAL A 158 -8.33 2.64 -6.87
CA VAL A 158 -8.14 3.55 -5.73
C VAL A 158 -7.42 4.84 -6.13
N CYS A 159 -6.55 4.75 -7.14
CA CYS A 159 -5.74 5.85 -7.63
C CYS A 159 -6.38 6.57 -8.82
N ASP A 160 -7.22 5.88 -9.59
CA ASP A 160 -7.92 6.40 -10.77
C ASP A 160 -9.09 7.33 -10.43
N THR A 161 -9.59 7.28 -9.18
CA THR A 161 -10.54 8.28 -8.65
C THR A 161 -9.82 9.62 -8.41
N LEU A 162 -9.64 10.39 -9.48
CA LEU A 162 -9.30 11.83 -9.48
C LEU A 162 -10.52 12.69 -9.16
#